data_AF-A0A7J4V8J7-F1
#
_entry.id   AF-A0A7J4V8J7-F1
#
_cell.length_a   1.000
_cell.length_b   1.000
_cell.length_c   1.000
_cell.angle_alpha   90.00
_cell.angle_beta   90.00
_cell.angle_gamma   90.00
#
_symmetry.space_group_name_H-M   'P 1'
#
loop_
_entity.id
_entity.type
_entity.pdbx_description
1 polymer ?
#
loop_
_entity_poly.entity_id
_entity_poly.type
_entity_poly.pdbx_seq_one_letter_code
_entity_poly.pdbx_strand_id
1 'polypeptide(L)'
;MFLSGRTAYPLKGRTFNNGTAFVTEFNCVIGQGEGVLLVSDGVTQSGIGGRFITGWELEGLNGYLTSLLGKGAAMKHIPALVEEEALANWGRKQGDDVSAILVFSRKGRVVDLFTGPPSDPSLDDEAFAAFFATPGVKIICGASTAKIAARFLNKPLKVNDDFTDAFTPPDYDIEGVGLVTEGAVTLNQVYNIWGEDTTKLDANNPVTVLYSLITAADRVNIHHGLAKNPASDDIDFTRLGILSRDKIVPLIVEKLKGEGKLVVVKSV
;
A
#
# COMPACT_ATOMS: atom_id res chain seq x y z
N MET A 1 12.04 -21.62 6.15
CA MET A 1 12.45 -20.93 7.40
C MET A 1 11.30 -20.08 7.90
N PHE A 2 10.96 -20.15 9.19
CA PHE A 2 10.01 -19.23 9.82
C PHE A 2 10.77 -18.05 10.44
N LEU A 3 10.24 -16.84 10.27
CA LEU A 3 10.82 -15.59 10.73
C LEU A 3 9.84 -14.95 11.71
N SER A 4 10.28 -14.72 12.94
CA SER A 4 9.46 -14.12 13.98
C SER A 4 10.28 -13.22 14.90
N GLY A 5 9.83 -11.97 15.05
CA GLY A 5 10.50 -10.97 15.87
C GLY A 5 11.95 -10.76 15.44
N ARG A 6 12.88 -11.18 16.31
CA ARG A 6 14.34 -11.05 16.10
C ARG A 6 15.04 -12.36 15.76
N THR A 7 14.27 -13.39 15.44
CA THR A 7 14.79 -14.76 15.28
C THR A 7 14.23 -15.43 14.03
N ALA A 8 15.00 -16.37 13.49
CA ALA A 8 14.52 -17.33 12.53
C ALA A 8 14.65 -18.74 13.11
N TYR A 9 13.91 -19.70 12.53
CA TYR A 9 14.09 -21.12 12.80
C TYR A 9 13.53 -21.98 11.66
N PRO A 10 14.07 -23.19 11.43
CA PRO A 10 13.49 -24.13 10.48
C PRO A 10 12.13 -24.64 10.98
N LEU A 11 11.14 -24.71 10.08
CA LEU A 11 9.87 -25.37 10.38
C LEU A 11 10.07 -26.88 10.40
N LYS A 12 9.39 -27.56 11.31
CA LYS A 12 9.36 -29.03 11.34
C LYS A 12 8.28 -29.52 10.38
N GLY A 13 8.70 -30.22 9.33
CA GLY A 13 7.80 -30.82 8.36
C GLY A 13 7.43 -32.26 8.70
N ARG A 14 6.30 -32.72 8.16
CA ARG A 14 5.92 -34.14 8.15
C ARG A 14 6.10 -34.67 6.73
N THR A 15 6.99 -35.63 6.55
CA THR A 15 7.21 -36.28 5.26
C THR A 15 6.39 -37.57 5.16
N PHE A 16 5.72 -37.77 4.03
CA PHE A 16 5.00 -39.00 3.72
C PHE A 16 5.02 -39.26 2.21
N ASN A 17 4.81 -40.51 1.80
CA ASN A 17 4.62 -40.86 0.41
C ASN A 17 3.11 -40.83 0.10
N ASN A 18 2.70 -40.02 -0.89
CA ASN A 18 1.29 -39.89 -1.28
C ASN A 18 0.87 -40.88 -2.39
N GLY A 19 1.75 -41.83 -2.74
CA GLY A 19 1.58 -42.81 -3.81
C GLY A 19 2.36 -42.46 -5.09
N THR A 20 2.67 -41.19 -5.33
CA THR A 20 3.41 -40.74 -6.52
C THR A 20 4.74 -40.07 -6.19
N ALA A 21 4.84 -39.43 -5.03
CA ALA A 21 6.05 -38.74 -4.58
C ALA A 21 6.15 -38.72 -3.06
N PHE A 22 7.37 -38.45 -2.58
CA PHE A 22 7.57 -38.00 -1.20
C PHE A 22 7.18 -36.53 -1.09
N VAL A 23 6.21 -36.24 -0.22
CA VAL A 23 5.74 -34.88 0.07
C VAL A 23 6.14 -34.54 1.50
N THR A 24 6.67 -33.34 1.70
CA THR A 24 6.92 -32.80 3.05
C THR A 24 5.97 -31.63 3.29
N GLU A 25 5.03 -31.82 4.22
CA GLU A 25 4.09 -30.79 4.63
C GLU A 25 4.61 -29.99 5.81
N PHE A 26 4.43 -28.68 5.76
CA PHE A 26 4.72 -27.76 6.86
C PHE A 26 3.43 -27.04 7.26
N ASN A 27 3.14 -27.02 8.56
CA ASN A 27 2.02 -26.28 9.12
C ASN A 27 2.54 -25.16 10.01
N CYS A 28 2.10 -23.93 9.77
CA CYS A 28 2.43 -22.77 10.60
C CYS A 28 1.31 -21.73 10.52
N VAL A 29 1.28 -20.83 11.51
CA VAL A 29 0.42 -19.65 11.53
C VAL A 29 1.32 -18.43 11.45
N ILE A 30 1.03 -17.52 10.51
CA ILE A 30 1.82 -16.32 10.31
C ILE A 30 1.10 -15.14 11.00
N GLY A 31 1.63 -14.70 12.13
CA GLY A 31 1.18 -13.52 12.84
C GLY A 31 1.67 -12.21 12.20
N GLN A 32 1.20 -11.07 12.73
CA GLN A 32 1.63 -9.76 12.25
C GLN A 32 3.13 -9.57 12.46
N GLY A 33 3.85 -9.24 11.38
CA GLY A 33 5.31 -9.05 11.39
C GLY A 33 6.10 -10.35 11.22
N GLU A 34 5.44 -11.50 11.14
CA GLU A 34 6.07 -12.79 10.92
C GLU A 34 6.04 -13.19 9.43
N GLY A 35 6.84 -14.17 9.06
CA GLY A 35 6.85 -14.70 7.70
C GLY A 35 7.52 -16.06 7.55
N VAL A 36 7.37 -16.62 6.36
CA VAL A 36 8.00 -17.86 5.92
C VAL A 36 8.87 -17.54 4.72
N LEU A 37 10.17 -17.78 4.86
CA LEU A 37 11.15 -17.73 3.79
C LEU A 37 11.32 -19.14 3.19
N LEU A 38 11.09 -19.23 1.89
CA LEU A 38 11.36 -20.38 1.04
C LEU A 38 12.65 -20.08 0.28
N VAL A 39 13.52 -21.08 0.15
CA VAL A 39 14.81 -20.94 -0.55
C VAL A 39 15.05 -22.16 -1.43
N SER A 40 15.74 -21.97 -2.56
CA SER A 40 16.27 -23.09 -3.34
C SER A 40 17.44 -23.76 -2.62
N ASP A 41 17.83 -24.93 -3.11
CA ASP A 41 19.05 -25.60 -2.68
C ASP A 41 20.31 -24.81 -3.04
N GLY A 42 20.31 -24.00 -4.10
CA GLY A 42 21.40 -23.05 -4.38
C GLY A 42 21.75 -22.12 -3.20
N VAL A 43 20.79 -21.82 -2.30
CA VAL A 43 21.06 -21.13 -1.03
C VAL A 43 21.74 -22.05 -0.03
N THR A 44 21.15 -23.21 0.27
CA THR A 44 21.64 -24.10 1.33
C THR A 44 22.96 -24.80 0.95
N GLN A 45 23.19 -25.04 -0.33
CA GLN A 45 24.41 -25.61 -0.90
C GLN A 45 25.46 -24.54 -1.23
N SER A 46 25.18 -23.26 -0.96
CA SER A 46 26.13 -22.20 -1.29
C SER A 46 27.47 -22.39 -0.58
N GLY A 47 28.57 -22.23 -1.31
CA GLY A 47 29.92 -22.33 -0.78
C GLY A 47 30.46 -23.74 -0.54
N ILE A 48 29.77 -24.81 -0.98
CA ILE A 48 30.27 -26.20 -0.93
C ILE A 48 31.66 -26.32 -1.57
N GLY A 49 32.57 -27.04 -0.91
CA GLY A 49 33.94 -27.23 -1.40
C GLY A 49 34.75 -25.93 -1.51
N GLY A 50 34.31 -24.89 -0.78
CA GLY A 50 34.90 -23.56 -0.76
C GLY A 50 34.87 -22.99 0.65
N ARG A 51 33.99 -22.03 0.89
CA ARG A 51 33.79 -21.43 2.22
C ARG A 51 33.31 -22.46 3.25
N PHE A 52 32.54 -23.44 2.81
CA PHE A 52 31.99 -24.50 3.65
C PHE A 52 32.30 -25.89 3.06
N ILE A 53 32.40 -26.90 3.93
CA ILE A 53 32.65 -28.28 3.50
C ILE A 53 31.36 -28.86 2.88
N THR A 54 30.23 -28.73 3.57
CA THR A 54 28.92 -29.29 3.20
C THR A 54 27.92 -28.26 2.70
N GLY A 55 28.31 -26.98 2.67
CA GLY A 55 27.47 -25.86 2.24
C GLY A 55 27.08 -24.96 3.41
N TRP A 56 26.30 -23.92 3.11
CA TRP A 56 25.82 -22.98 4.13
C TRP A 56 24.79 -23.61 5.08
N GLU A 57 24.03 -24.58 4.55
CA GLU A 57 23.01 -25.37 5.22
C GLU A 57 21.88 -24.51 5.86
N LEU A 58 20.87 -25.18 6.39
CA LEU A 58 19.79 -24.49 7.11
C LEU A 58 20.30 -23.83 8.40
N GLU A 59 21.34 -24.38 9.02
CA GLU A 59 21.91 -23.84 10.26
C GLU A 59 22.63 -22.51 10.02
N GLY A 60 23.47 -22.41 8.99
CA GLY A 60 24.15 -21.17 8.63
C GLY A 60 23.16 -20.09 8.18
N LEU A 61 22.18 -20.46 7.35
CA LEU A 61 21.08 -19.56 6.96
C LEU A 61 20.31 -19.07 8.20
N ASN A 62 20.01 -19.95 9.14
CA ASN A 62 19.30 -19.59 10.37
C ASN A 62 20.07 -18.57 11.22
N GLY A 63 21.37 -18.78 11.40
CA GLY A 63 22.24 -17.86 12.14
C GLY A 63 22.33 -16.49 11.46
N TYR A 64 22.45 -16.46 10.15
CA TYR A 64 22.48 -15.22 9.37
C TYR A 64 21.15 -14.45 9.46
N LEU A 65 20.01 -15.11 9.23
CA LEU A 65 18.69 -14.51 9.37
C LEU A 65 18.45 -13.96 10.77
N THR A 66 18.81 -14.72 11.81
CA THR A 66 18.69 -14.29 13.20
C THR A 66 19.55 -13.04 13.48
N SER A 67 20.75 -12.96 12.91
CA SER A 67 21.60 -11.77 12.98
C SER A 67 20.98 -10.56 12.27
N LEU A 68 20.45 -10.73 11.05
CA LEU A 68 19.77 -9.67 10.30
C LEU A 68 18.55 -9.13 11.04
N LEU A 69 17.67 -10.03 11.52
CA LEU A 69 16.47 -9.67 12.26
C LEU A 69 16.83 -9.02 13.61
N GLY A 70 17.87 -9.50 14.28
CA GLY A 70 18.41 -8.89 15.50
C GLY A 70 18.89 -7.45 15.29
N LYS A 71 19.41 -7.12 14.10
CA LYS A 71 19.81 -5.75 13.70
C LYS A 71 18.66 -4.89 13.17
N GLY A 72 17.44 -5.44 13.09
CA GLY A 72 16.26 -4.70 12.61
C GLY A 72 16.14 -4.61 11.09
N ALA A 73 16.71 -5.56 10.34
CA ALA A 73 16.51 -5.63 8.90
C ALA A 73 15.02 -5.70 8.54
N ALA A 74 14.59 -4.90 7.56
CA ALA A 74 13.21 -4.92 7.09
C ALA A 74 12.89 -6.23 6.35
N MET A 75 11.79 -6.89 6.70
CA MET A 75 11.35 -8.16 6.10
C MET A 75 11.39 -8.15 4.57
N LYS A 76 10.95 -7.06 3.95
CA LYS A 76 10.96 -6.89 2.48
C LYS A 76 12.33 -6.99 1.82
N HIS A 77 13.43 -6.80 2.56
CA HIS A 77 14.80 -6.88 2.03
C HIS A 77 15.43 -8.25 2.25
N ILE A 78 14.83 -9.11 3.07
CA ILE A 78 15.42 -10.40 3.46
C ILE A 78 15.73 -11.30 2.25
N PRO A 79 14.85 -11.47 1.23
CA PRO A 79 15.19 -12.29 0.07
C PRO A 79 16.48 -11.87 -0.63
N ALA A 80 16.62 -10.59 -0.96
CA ALA A 80 17.82 -10.06 -1.61
C ALA A 80 19.06 -10.23 -0.75
N LEU A 81 18.98 -9.93 0.56
CA LEU A 81 20.10 -10.12 1.49
C LEU A 81 20.54 -11.58 1.63
N VAL A 82 19.62 -12.53 1.50
CA VAL A 82 19.91 -13.97 1.51
C VAL A 82 20.56 -14.39 0.20
N GLU A 83 20.04 -13.92 -0.93
CA GLU A 83 20.60 -14.19 -2.26
C GLU A 83 22.03 -13.65 -2.38
N GLU A 84 22.26 -12.41 -1.94
CA GLU A 84 23.57 -11.76 -1.92
C GLU A 84 24.58 -12.56 -1.06
N GLU A 85 24.22 -12.97 0.15
CA GLU A 85 25.12 -13.75 1.01
C GLU A 85 25.38 -15.16 0.43
N ALA A 86 24.35 -15.81 -0.13
CA ALA A 86 24.51 -17.11 -0.78
C ALA A 86 25.44 -17.04 -2.01
N LEU A 87 25.32 -15.99 -2.83
CA LEU A 87 26.26 -15.76 -3.93
C LEU A 87 27.67 -15.45 -3.42
N ALA A 88 27.78 -14.64 -2.36
CA ALA A 88 29.07 -14.31 -1.74
C ALA A 88 29.79 -15.54 -1.17
N ASN A 89 29.05 -16.56 -0.71
CA ASN A 89 29.62 -17.81 -0.22
C ASN A 89 30.46 -18.56 -1.26
N TRP A 90 30.21 -18.36 -2.55
CA TRP A 90 31.00 -18.95 -3.65
C TRP A 90 32.31 -18.20 -3.93
N GLY A 91 32.45 -16.96 -3.46
CA GLY A 91 33.62 -16.13 -3.68
C GLY A 91 33.87 -15.87 -5.16
N ARG A 92 34.97 -16.42 -5.71
CA ARG A 92 35.31 -16.31 -7.15
C ARG A 92 34.82 -17.47 -7.99
N LYS A 93 34.27 -18.52 -7.38
CA LYS A 93 33.77 -19.69 -8.11
C LYS A 93 32.39 -19.38 -8.66
N GLN A 94 32.07 -19.96 -9.82
CA GLN A 94 30.69 -19.98 -10.30
C GLN A 94 29.88 -20.93 -9.41
N GLY A 95 28.82 -20.40 -8.80
CA GLY A 95 27.87 -21.16 -8.00
C GLY A 95 26.67 -21.65 -8.81
N ASP A 96 25.71 -22.21 -8.09
CA ASP A 96 24.39 -22.59 -8.61
C ASP A 96 23.41 -21.39 -8.61
N ASP A 97 22.27 -21.55 -9.29
CA ASP A 97 21.20 -20.56 -9.28
C ASP A 97 20.58 -20.40 -7.89
N VAL A 98 20.47 -19.16 -7.43
CA VAL A 98 19.99 -18.83 -6.08
C VAL A 98 18.60 -18.22 -6.17
N SER A 99 17.67 -18.69 -5.34
CA SER A 99 16.33 -18.11 -5.24
C SER A 99 15.84 -18.06 -3.81
N ALA A 100 15.29 -16.92 -3.41
CA ALA A 100 14.66 -16.72 -2.11
C ALA A 100 13.28 -16.05 -2.25
N ILE A 101 12.25 -16.62 -1.62
CA ILE A 101 10.88 -16.10 -1.63
C ILE A 101 10.41 -15.93 -0.18
N LEU A 102 10.02 -14.70 0.19
CA LEU A 102 9.44 -14.42 1.49
C LEU A 102 7.94 -14.16 1.38
N VAL A 103 7.17 -14.94 2.13
CA VAL A 103 5.75 -14.67 2.39
C VAL A 103 5.65 -14.14 3.81
N PHE A 104 5.16 -12.91 4.02
CA PHE A 104 5.08 -12.33 5.36
C PHE A 104 3.82 -11.50 5.55
N SER A 105 3.38 -11.40 6.81
CA SER A 105 2.23 -10.61 7.20
C SER A 105 2.68 -9.26 7.75
N ARG A 106 2.02 -8.18 7.31
CA ARG A 106 2.23 -6.83 7.83
C ARG A 106 0.91 -6.12 8.05
N LYS A 107 0.94 -5.05 8.85
CA LYS A 107 -0.20 -4.14 8.95
C LYS A 107 -0.52 -3.57 7.56
N GLY A 108 -1.78 -3.69 7.15
CA GLY A 108 -2.27 -3.08 5.91
C GLY A 108 -2.25 -1.56 6.02
N ARG A 109 -1.89 -0.90 4.92
CA ARG A 109 -2.02 0.54 4.74
C ARG A 109 -3.44 0.83 4.30
N VAL A 110 -4.16 1.59 5.12
CA VAL A 110 -5.55 1.97 4.90
C VAL A 110 -5.60 3.45 4.54
N VAL A 111 -6.30 3.75 3.46
CA VAL A 111 -6.66 5.11 3.06
C VAL A 111 -8.18 5.22 3.09
N ASP A 112 -8.69 6.26 3.73
CA ASP A 112 -10.09 6.65 3.67
C ASP A 112 -10.20 7.93 2.84
N LEU A 113 -10.96 7.87 1.75
CA LEU A 113 -11.24 8.98 0.85
C LEU A 113 -12.71 9.39 0.98
N PHE A 114 -12.98 10.64 1.36
CA PHE A 114 -14.32 11.22 1.34
C PHE A 114 -14.45 12.18 0.17
N THR A 115 -15.42 11.96 -0.73
CA THR A 115 -15.65 12.84 -1.88
C THR A 115 -17.14 13.14 -2.07
N GLY A 116 -17.48 14.43 -2.11
CA GLY A 116 -18.86 14.91 -2.11
C GLY A 116 -19.48 14.87 -0.70
N PRO A 117 -20.35 15.81 -0.32
CA PRO A 117 -21.06 15.74 0.96
C PRO A 117 -22.24 14.76 0.90
N PRO A 118 -22.71 14.26 2.07
CA PRO A 118 -23.95 13.49 2.16
C PRO A 118 -25.13 14.20 1.50
N SER A 119 -26.02 13.44 0.88
CA SER A 119 -27.21 14.02 0.22
C SER A 119 -28.21 14.66 1.20
N ASP A 120 -28.25 14.14 2.43
CA ASP A 120 -29.01 14.69 3.55
C ASP A 120 -28.03 15.30 4.57
N PRO A 121 -27.99 16.63 4.74
CA PRO A 121 -27.10 17.29 5.71
C PRO A 121 -27.30 16.85 7.17
N SER A 122 -28.46 16.26 7.51
CA SER A 122 -28.67 15.72 8.87
C SER A 122 -27.80 14.48 9.16
N LEU A 123 -27.26 13.85 8.11
CA LEU A 123 -26.35 12.71 8.19
C LEU A 123 -24.88 13.12 8.21
N ASP A 124 -24.55 14.40 8.09
CA ASP A 124 -23.17 14.92 8.06
C ASP A 124 -22.35 14.38 9.24
N ASP A 125 -22.83 14.60 10.47
CA ASP A 125 -22.07 14.26 11.68
C ASP A 125 -21.88 12.74 11.82
N GLU A 126 -22.88 11.94 11.44
CA GLU A 126 -22.77 10.48 11.45
C GLU A 126 -21.75 10.00 10.42
N ALA A 127 -21.82 10.53 9.18
CA ALA A 127 -20.92 10.14 8.09
C ALA A 127 -19.47 10.49 8.41
N PHE A 128 -19.21 11.68 8.97
CA PHE A 128 -17.87 12.11 9.36
C PHE A 128 -17.37 11.41 10.63
N ALA A 129 -18.24 11.08 11.59
CA ALA A 129 -17.88 10.24 12.72
C ALA A 129 -17.39 8.86 12.26
N ALA A 130 -18.12 8.21 11.34
CA ALA A 130 -17.72 6.92 10.77
C ALA A 130 -16.42 7.02 9.95
N PHE A 131 -16.24 8.12 9.19
CA PHE A 131 -15.02 8.38 8.43
C PHE A 131 -13.80 8.52 9.35
N PHE A 132 -13.87 9.33 10.40
CA PHE A 132 -12.76 9.56 11.32
C PHE A 132 -12.49 8.41 12.30
N ALA A 133 -13.49 7.57 12.58
CA ALA A 133 -13.33 6.39 13.44
C ALA A 133 -12.47 5.28 12.81
N THR A 134 -12.35 5.24 11.48
CA THR A 134 -11.54 4.22 10.80
C THR A 134 -10.05 4.55 10.96
N PRO A 135 -9.15 3.60 11.27
CA PRO A 135 -7.71 3.89 11.31
C PRO A 135 -7.14 3.97 9.89
N GLY A 136 -6.29 4.97 9.61
CA GLY A 136 -5.69 5.14 8.29
C GLY A 136 -5.41 6.60 7.95
N VAL A 137 -4.92 6.83 6.75
CA VAL A 137 -4.75 8.19 6.20
C VAL A 137 -6.12 8.72 5.78
N LYS A 138 -6.44 9.94 6.19
CA LYS A 138 -7.70 10.62 5.86
C LYS A 138 -7.50 11.56 4.69
N ILE A 139 -8.33 11.42 3.67
CA ILE A 139 -8.31 12.24 2.46
C ILE A 139 -9.70 12.79 2.21
N ILE A 140 -9.80 14.08 1.92
CA ILE A 140 -11.04 14.75 1.57
C ILE A 140 -10.89 15.43 0.20
N CYS A 141 -11.76 15.07 -0.73
CA CYS A 141 -11.84 15.65 -2.07
C CYS A 141 -13.15 16.44 -2.24
N GLY A 142 -13.05 17.76 -2.13
CA GLY A 142 -14.11 18.72 -2.42
C GLY A 142 -14.26 19.80 -1.35
N ALA A 143 -14.31 21.07 -1.78
CA ALA A 143 -14.41 22.22 -0.89
C ALA A 143 -15.62 22.18 0.07
N SER A 144 -16.82 21.81 -0.42
CA SER A 144 -18.00 21.69 0.44
C SER A 144 -17.85 20.58 1.48
N THR A 145 -17.29 19.43 1.09
CA THR A 145 -16.98 18.31 1.98
C THR A 145 -15.95 18.71 3.03
N ALA A 146 -14.92 19.47 2.63
CA ALA A 146 -13.88 19.99 3.52
C ALA A 146 -14.45 20.95 4.58
N LYS A 147 -15.39 21.82 4.20
CA LYS A 147 -16.07 22.73 5.15
C LYS A 147 -16.86 21.97 6.22
N ILE A 148 -17.55 20.91 5.84
CA ILE A 148 -18.30 20.07 6.79
C ILE A 148 -17.34 19.32 7.72
N ALA A 149 -16.25 18.77 7.18
CA ALA A 149 -15.23 18.10 7.98
C ALA A 149 -14.56 19.05 9.00
N ALA A 150 -14.22 20.26 8.58
CA ALA A 150 -13.65 21.30 9.43
C ALA A 150 -14.61 21.67 10.59
N ARG A 151 -15.91 21.81 10.29
CA ARG A 151 -16.96 22.01 11.30
C ARG A 151 -17.03 20.84 12.28
N PHE A 152 -17.07 19.60 11.77
CA PHE A 152 -17.15 18.39 12.58
C PHE A 152 -15.95 18.25 13.53
N LEU A 153 -14.75 18.54 13.05
CA LEU A 153 -13.52 18.47 13.84
C LEU A 153 -13.31 19.68 14.76
N ASN A 154 -14.14 20.72 14.65
CA ASN A 154 -13.94 22.01 15.29
C ASN A 154 -12.54 22.60 15.01
N LYS A 155 -12.13 22.56 13.74
CA LYS A 155 -10.80 23.00 13.26
C LYS A 155 -10.93 23.94 12.07
N PRO A 156 -10.03 24.93 11.92
CA PRO A 156 -10.09 25.84 10.77
C PRO A 156 -9.73 25.13 9.47
N LEU A 157 -10.42 25.47 8.39
CA LEU A 157 -10.01 25.15 7.01
C LEU A 157 -9.08 26.25 6.51
N LYS A 158 -7.81 25.93 6.26
CA LYS A 158 -6.84 26.87 5.71
C LYS A 158 -6.65 26.59 4.23
N VAL A 159 -6.51 27.64 3.43
CA VAL A 159 -6.13 27.53 2.01
C VAL A 159 -4.62 27.64 1.96
N ASN A 160 -3.98 26.75 1.20
CA ASN A 160 -2.56 26.86 0.90
C ASN A 160 -2.43 27.55 -0.46
N ASP A 161 -1.94 28.78 -0.48
CA ASP A 161 -1.82 29.59 -1.70
C ASP A 161 -0.45 29.38 -2.41
N ASP A 162 0.28 28.32 -2.06
CA ASP A 162 1.67 28.11 -2.51
C ASP A 162 1.79 27.62 -3.96
N PHE A 163 0.68 27.27 -4.62
CA PHE A 163 0.69 26.75 -5.99
C PHE A 163 0.25 27.81 -7.02
N THR A 164 1.19 28.22 -7.87
CA THR A 164 1.00 29.26 -8.90
C THR A 164 0.63 28.72 -10.29
N ASP A 165 0.48 27.39 -10.45
CA ASP A 165 0.17 26.78 -11.76
C ASP A 165 -1.35 26.65 -11.98
N ALA A 166 -1.81 27.06 -13.18
CA ALA A 166 -3.22 27.12 -13.54
C ALA A 166 -3.92 25.76 -13.60
N PHE A 167 -3.15 24.66 -13.70
CA PHE A 167 -3.67 23.30 -13.81
C PHE A 167 -3.68 22.53 -12.49
N THR A 168 -3.03 23.06 -11.44
CA THR A 168 -2.96 22.40 -10.13
C THR A 168 -4.20 22.77 -9.31
N PRO A 169 -5.01 21.80 -8.86
CA PRO A 169 -6.14 22.09 -7.99
C PRO A 169 -5.63 22.64 -6.65
N PRO A 170 -6.37 23.58 -6.02
CA PRO A 170 -5.99 24.06 -4.69
C PRO A 170 -5.96 22.92 -3.68
N ASP A 171 -5.03 23.05 -2.75
CA ASP A 171 -4.98 22.28 -1.53
C ASP A 171 -5.40 23.11 -0.32
N TYR A 172 -5.93 22.39 0.65
CA TYR A 172 -6.39 22.93 1.90
C TYR A 172 -5.75 22.15 3.04
N ASP A 173 -5.65 22.78 4.20
CA ASP A 173 -5.19 22.16 5.42
C ASP A 173 -6.31 22.11 6.46
N ILE A 174 -6.51 20.92 7.03
CA ILE A 174 -7.34 20.68 8.22
C ILE A 174 -6.51 19.78 9.12
N GLU A 175 -6.15 20.26 10.30
CA GLU A 175 -5.30 19.50 11.21
C GLU A 175 -5.90 18.12 11.54
N GLY A 176 -5.15 17.05 11.29
CA GLY A 176 -5.62 15.66 11.46
C GLY A 176 -6.20 15.02 10.21
N VAL A 177 -6.25 15.73 9.08
CA VAL A 177 -6.52 15.19 7.75
C VAL A 177 -5.22 15.13 6.95
N GLY A 178 -4.96 14.03 6.25
CA GLY A 178 -3.71 13.81 5.53
C GLY A 178 -3.63 14.56 4.19
N LEU A 179 -4.76 14.77 3.52
CA LEU A 179 -4.86 15.59 2.30
C LEU A 179 -6.27 16.15 2.17
N VAL A 180 -6.38 17.44 1.88
CA VAL A 180 -7.64 18.10 1.51
C VAL A 180 -7.44 18.84 0.20
N THR A 181 -8.28 18.58 -0.79
CA THR A 181 -8.13 19.12 -2.15
C THR A 181 -9.49 19.25 -2.82
N GLU A 182 -9.52 19.66 -4.08
CA GLU A 182 -10.72 19.70 -4.90
C GLU A 182 -11.36 18.33 -5.12
N GLY A 183 -12.62 18.38 -5.55
CA GLY A 183 -13.44 17.19 -5.73
C GLY A 183 -13.21 16.48 -7.05
N ALA A 184 -14.14 16.68 -7.99
CA ALA A 184 -14.13 16.00 -9.27
C ALA A 184 -12.86 16.30 -10.09
N VAL A 185 -12.34 17.53 -10.03
CA VAL A 185 -11.13 17.94 -10.77
C VAL A 185 -9.94 17.07 -10.40
N THR A 186 -9.58 17.01 -9.12
CA THR A 186 -8.44 16.22 -8.65
C THR A 186 -8.61 14.73 -8.95
N LEU A 187 -9.82 14.18 -8.77
CA LEU A 187 -10.08 12.76 -9.08
C LEU A 187 -9.90 12.43 -10.57
N ASN A 188 -10.33 13.32 -11.46
CA ASN A 188 -10.13 13.13 -12.91
C ASN A 188 -8.64 13.23 -13.26
N GLN A 189 -7.91 14.19 -12.70
CA GLN A 189 -6.48 14.31 -12.94
C GLN A 189 -5.71 13.08 -12.43
N VAL A 190 -6.04 12.56 -11.24
CA VAL A 190 -5.48 11.30 -10.72
C VAL A 190 -5.74 10.14 -11.68
N TYR A 191 -6.96 10.04 -12.21
CA TYR A 191 -7.29 8.99 -13.18
C TYR A 191 -6.50 9.14 -14.49
N ASN A 192 -6.24 10.37 -14.94
CA ASN A 192 -5.53 10.63 -16.18
C ASN A 192 -4.02 10.33 -16.09
N ILE A 193 -3.42 10.47 -14.91
CA ILE A 193 -2.01 10.13 -14.68
C ILE A 193 -1.81 8.68 -14.25
N TRP A 194 -2.86 7.85 -14.30
CA TRP A 194 -2.80 6.49 -13.79
C TRP A 194 -1.84 5.62 -14.62
N GLY A 195 -0.82 5.07 -13.97
CA GLY A 195 0.25 4.31 -14.61
C GLY A 195 1.46 5.15 -15.06
N GLU A 196 1.41 6.47 -14.89
CA GLU A 196 2.55 7.33 -15.20
C GLU A 196 3.68 7.19 -14.17
N ASP A 197 4.89 7.51 -14.62
CA ASP A 197 6.08 7.53 -13.77
C ASP A 197 6.05 8.73 -12.82
N THR A 198 5.69 8.46 -11.56
CA THR A 198 5.60 9.48 -10.50
C THR A 198 6.88 10.27 -10.26
N THR A 199 8.06 9.75 -10.65
CA THR A 199 9.34 10.48 -10.49
C THR A 199 9.43 11.71 -11.40
N LYS A 200 8.58 11.79 -12.42
CA LYS A 200 8.46 12.92 -13.35
C LYS A 200 7.43 13.95 -12.91
N LEU A 201 6.67 13.66 -11.85
CA LEU A 201 5.62 14.53 -11.34
C LEU A 201 6.13 15.35 -10.16
N ASP A 202 5.59 16.55 -9.97
CA ASP A 202 5.85 17.32 -8.76
C ASP A 202 5.28 16.56 -7.55
N ALA A 203 6.16 16.19 -6.62
CA ALA A 203 5.82 15.42 -5.42
C ALA A 203 4.93 16.20 -4.44
N ASN A 204 4.92 17.53 -4.52
CA ASN A 204 4.09 18.37 -3.68
C ASN A 204 2.70 18.63 -4.29
N ASN A 205 2.51 18.33 -5.58
CA ASN A 205 1.22 18.52 -6.23
C ASN A 205 0.15 17.62 -5.58
N PRO A 206 -1.02 18.17 -5.17
CA PRO A 206 -2.09 17.42 -4.52
C PRO A 206 -2.58 16.20 -5.30
N VAL A 207 -2.52 16.24 -6.63
CA VAL A 207 -2.85 15.11 -7.52
C VAL A 207 -1.82 13.99 -7.34
N THR A 208 -0.53 14.33 -7.36
CA THR A 208 0.57 13.36 -7.18
C THR A 208 0.53 12.75 -5.78
N VAL A 209 0.27 13.58 -4.76
CA VAL A 209 0.13 13.13 -3.37
C VAL A 209 -1.06 12.18 -3.24
N LEU A 210 -2.23 12.55 -3.79
CA LEU A 210 -3.41 11.69 -3.78
C LEU A 210 -3.13 10.35 -4.47
N TYR A 211 -2.58 10.38 -5.68
CA TYR A 211 -2.24 9.19 -6.46
C TYR A 211 -1.25 8.29 -5.71
N SER A 212 -0.22 8.87 -5.10
CA SER A 212 0.78 8.13 -4.32
C SER A 212 0.16 7.49 -3.07
N LEU A 213 -0.73 8.19 -2.36
CA LEU A 213 -1.40 7.65 -1.17
C LEU A 213 -2.31 6.47 -1.52
N ILE A 214 -3.16 6.60 -2.56
CA ILE A 214 -4.12 5.53 -2.93
C ILE A 214 -3.41 4.32 -3.58
N THR A 215 -2.35 4.53 -4.36
CA THR A 215 -1.57 3.44 -4.97
C THR A 215 -0.66 2.73 -3.96
N ALA A 216 -0.19 3.42 -2.93
CA ALA A 216 0.57 2.78 -1.84
C ALA A 216 -0.31 2.03 -0.83
N ALA A 217 -1.63 2.21 -0.88
CA ALA A 217 -2.59 1.57 0.02
C ALA A 217 -2.86 0.11 -0.35
N ASP A 218 -3.10 -0.72 0.68
CA ASP A 218 -3.61 -2.09 0.52
C ASP A 218 -5.14 -2.11 0.54
N ARG A 219 -5.71 -1.17 1.30
CA ARG A 219 -7.16 -0.98 1.43
C ARG A 219 -7.52 0.48 1.22
N VAL A 220 -8.52 0.73 0.37
CA VAL A 220 -9.09 2.05 0.15
C VAL A 220 -10.58 2.00 0.49
N ASN A 221 -10.99 2.78 1.50
CA ASN A 221 -12.41 3.02 1.76
C ASN A 221 -12.81 4.34 1.09
N ILE A 222 -13.85 4.32 0.28
CA ILE A 222 -14.37 5.50 -0.41
C ILE A 222 -15.75 5.82 0.16
N HIS A 223 -15.87 7.00 0.77
CA HIS A 223 -17.12 7.60 1.20
C HIS A 223 -17.58 8.55 0.08
N HIS A 224 -18.57 8.10 -0.69
CA HIS A 224 -19.07 8.80 -1.87
C HIS A 224 -20.36 9.53 -1.52
N GLY A 225 -20.26 10.84 -1.32
CA GLY A 225 -21.40 11.70 -1.03
C GLY A 225 -22.25 11.96 -2.27
N LEU A 226 -23.56 11.76 -2.13
CA LEU A 226 -24.53 11.86 -3.23
C LEU A 226 -25.22 13.23 -3.35
N ALA A 227 -24.78 14.23 -2.58
CA ALA A 227 -25.31 15.58 -2.73
C ALA A 227 -25.07 16.09 -4.16
N LYS A 228 -26.16 16.56 -4.79
CA LYS A 228 -26.06 17.23 -6.09
C LYS A 228 -25.19 18.46 -5.94
N ASN A 229 -24.14 18.55 -6.76
CA ASN A 229 -23.31 19.74 -6.85
C ASN A 229 -23.82 20.60 -8.01
N PRO A 230 -24.38 21.80 -7.77
CA PRO A 230 -24.80 22.70 -8.85
C PRO A 230 -23.66 23.01 -9.83
N ALA A 231 -22.41 22.98 -9.38
CA ALA A 231 -21.23 23.22 -10.19
C ALA A 231 -20.77 22.00 -11.02
N SER A 232 -21.26 20.77 -10.75
CA SER A 232 -20.91 19.60 -11.58
C SER A 232 -21.78 19.45 -12.83
N ASP A 233 -22.93 20.12 -12.86
CA ASP A 233 -23.79 20.25 -14.05
C ASP A 233 -23.40 21.48 -14.89
N ASP A 234 -22.32 22.16 -14.51
CA ASP A 234 -21.78 23.28 -15.25
C ASP A 234 -21.21 22.80 -16.59
N ILE A 235 -21.67 23.43 -17.67
CA ILE A 235 -21.27 23.14 -19.05
C ILE A 235 -19.75 23.26 -19.20
N ASP A 236 -19.10 24.11 -18.40
CA ASP A 236 -17.66 24.32 -18.47
C ASP A 236 -16.86 23.11 -17.95
N PHE A 237 -17.36 22.37 -16.94
CA PHE A 237 -16.75 21.09 -16.54
C PHE A 237 -16.83 20.05 -17.65
N THR A 238 -17.97 20.00 -18.34
CA THR A 238 -18.18 19.10 -19.49
C THR A 238 -17.25 19.47 -20.64
N ARG A 239 -17.06 20.76 -20.93
CA ARG A 239 -16.13 21.26 -21.97
C ARG A 239 -14.68 20.90 -21.67
N LEU A 240 -14.29 20.89 -20.39
CA LEU A 240 -12.94 20.53 -19.95
C LEU A 240 -12.72 19.02 -19.84
N GLY A 241 -13.73 18.19 -20.17
CA GLY A 241 -13.64 16.74 -20.10
C GLY A 241 -13.64 16.18 -18.68
N ILE A 242 -14.06 16.97 -17.68
CA ILE A 242 -14.08 16.55 -16.28
C ILE A 242 -15.35 15.74 -16.02
N LEU A 243 -15.19 14.47 -15.67
CA LEU A 243 -16.28 13.58 -15.31
C LEU A 243 -16.84 13.92 -13.92
N SER A 244 -18.16 13.77 -13.75
CA SER A 244 -18.79 13.90 -12.43
C SER A 244 -18.28 12.83 -11.46
N ARG A 245 -18.47 13.05 -10.14
CA ARG A 245 -18.08 12.10 -9.09
C ARG A 245 -18.69 10.71 -9.33
N ASP A 246 -19.98 10.66 -9.68
CA ASP A 246 -20.70 9.43 -10.02
C ASP A 246 -20.08 8.62 -11.17
N LYS A 247 -19.36 9.29 -12.08
CA LYS A 247 -18.70 8.66 -13.22
C LYS A 247 -17.23 8.34 -12.94
N ILE A 248 -16.49 9.24 -12.29
CA ILE A 248 -15.05 9.07 -12.07
C ILE A 248 -14.74 8.09 -10.93
N VAL A 249 -15.55 8.07 -9.86
CA VAL A 249 -15.33 7.17 -8.71
C VAL A 249 -15.37 5.70 -9.13
N PRO A 250 -16.36 5.22 -9.92
CA PRO A 250 -16.34 3.85 -10.44
C PRO A 250 -15.08 3.49 -11.25
N LEU A 251 -14.58 4.41 -12.07
CA LEU A 251 -13.37 4.18 -12.88
C LEU A 251 -12.12 4.03 -12.01
N ILE A 252 -11.98 4.86 -10.97
CA ILE A 252 -10.90 4.75 -9.98
C ILE A 252 -11.02 3.43 -9.21
N VAL A 253 -12.24 3.04 -8.82
CA VAL A 253 -12.49 1.76 -8.13
C VAL A 253 -12.07 0.57 -8.99
N GLU A 254 -12.36 0.61 -10.28
CA GLU A 254 -11.94 -0.42 -11.23
C GLU A 254 -10.42 -0.54 -11.30
N LYS A 255 -9.71 0.58 -11.43
CA LYS A 255 -8.24 0.61 -11.44
C LYS A 255 -7.64 0.03 -10.15
N LEU A 256 -8.11 0.49 -8.99
CA LEU A 256 -7.63 0.02 -7.69
C LEU A 256 -7.87 -1.49 -7.50
N LYS A 257 -9.04 -2.00 -7.91
CA LYS A 257 -9.34 -3.44 -7.85
C LYS A 257 -8.49 -4.25 -8.84
N GLY A 258 -8.24 -3.71 -10.03
CA GLY A 258 -7.35 -4.31 -11.02
C GLY A 258 -5.91 -4.47 -10.52
N GLU A 259 -5.47 -3.59 -9.63
CA GLU A 259 -4.17 -3.66 -8.93
C GLU A 259 -4.20 -4.57 -7.69
N GLY A 260 -5.29 -5.31 -7.45
CA GLY A 260 -5.41 -6.26 -6.34
C GLY A 260 -5.68 -5.64 -4.97
N LYS A 261 -6.11 -4.37 -4.91
CA LYS A 261 -6.41 -3.69 -3.64
C LYS A 261 -7.79 -4.05 -3.10
N LEU A 262 -7.94 -4.00 -1.77
CA LEU A 262 -9.24 -4.12 -1.12
C LEU A 262 -9.97 -2.76 -1.17
N VAL A 263 -10.99 -2.65 -2.01
CA VAL A 263 -11.76 -1.40 -2.15
C VAL A 263 -13.16 -1.56 -1.57
N VAL A 264 -13.53 -0.67 -0.64
CA VAL A 264 -14.87 -0.60 -0.04
C VAL A 264 -15.47 0.75 -0.38
N VAL A 265 -16.64 0.76 -1.02
CA VAL A 265 -17.36 2.00 -1.35
C VAL A 265 -18.62 2.08 -0.50
N LYS A 266 -18.81 3.21 0.18
CA LYS A 266 -20.02 3.54 0.94
C LYS A 266 -20.62 4.81 0.35
N SER A 267 -21.86 4.73 -0.11
CA SER A 267 -22.62 5.92 -0.45
C SER A 267 -23.12 6.58 0.83
N VAL A 268 -22.97 7.90 0.91
CA VAL A 268 -23.40 8.73 2.05
C VAL A 268 -24.24 9.92 1.57
#